data_AF-A0A831TE25-F1
#
_entry.id   AF-A0A831TE25-F1
#
_cell.length_a   1.000
_cell.length_b   1.000
_cell.length_c   1.000
_cell.angle_alpha   90.00
_cell.angle_beta   90.00
_cell.angle_gamma   90.00
#
_symmetry.space_group_name_H-M   'P 1'
#
loop_
_entity.id
_entity.type
_entity.pdbx_description
1 polymer ?
#
loop_
_entity_poly.entity_id
_entity_poly.type
_entity_poly.pdbx_seq_one_letter_code
_entity_poly.pdbx_strand_id
1 'polypeptide(L)'
;MQQHARQGQRPLEVRIPLRTVTPLFLAGADPRGPAELRAASVRGALRFWLRALAGGCYGTGDAGLDRLRKLETSVFGAAGGENGVGASKVVVSLSGKAAEPREWRPFQRSRKQRGGVEVGAGIDYLYWSMAATSKEAARWCFAPGTVFDISLSPRYRRYDREHLGNRSDDEITDSDALDHVLRATWLLITLGSLGARQRRTAGSLEALIGKIERLPNLNFSLPSDVREAAVHIGAQLSQIRHGLDSQAEFQTTELPLFEVIHPAFCHIWVLGKWRSWQEAAEEMGNKLQSYRRRRPIHDRWIFGLPIPRVSVALRDGDEELKRRPAPL
;
A
#
# COMPACT_ATOMS: atom_id res chain seq x y z
N MET A 1 8.35 -49.48 -15.54
CA MET A 1 9.65 -48.87 -15.17
C MET A 1 9.67 -47.46 -15.72
N GLN A 2 9.91 -46.49 -14.83
CA GLN A 2 10.14 -45.05 -15.08
C GLN A 2 8.94 -44.16 -15.45
N GLN A 3 8.12 -43.88 -14.43
CA GLN A 3 7.52 -42.56 -14.24
C GLN A 3 8.66 -41.57 -13.92
N HIS A 4 8.98 -40.67 -14.85
CA HIS A 4 9.76 -39.49 -14.50
C HIS A 4 8.82 -38.46 -13.85
N ALA A 5 9.01 -38.27 -12.54
CA ALA A 5 8.41 -37.21 -11.77
C ALA A 5 8.70 -35.85 -12.41
N ARG A 6 7.65 -35.11 -12.82
CA ARG A 6 7.75 -33.69 -13.16
C ARG A 6 8.09 -32.93 -11.88
N GLN A 7 9.37 -32.64 -11.67
CA GLN A 7 9.82 -31.75 -10.60
C GLN A 7 9.29 -30.32 -10.85
N GLY A 8 8.36 -29.89 -9.99
CA GLY A 8 8.13 -28.51 -9.52
C GLY A 8 8.23 -27.35 -10.52
N GLN A 9 7.33 -27.24 -11.50
CA GLN A 9 7.07 -25.95 -12.13
C GLN A 9 6.26 -25.07 -11.17
N ARG A 10 6.85 -23.96 -10.70
CA ARG A 10 6.14 -22.93 -9.93
C ARG A 10 4.93 -22.44 -10.75
N PRO A 11 3.78 -22.15 -10.12
CA PRO A 11 2.63 -21.62 -10.86
C PRO A 11 3.02 -20.32 -11.59
N LEU A 12 2.74 -20.31 -12.89
CA LEU A 12 3.05 -19.19 -13.80
C LEU A 12 2.20 -17.95 -13.47
N GLU A 13 0.98 -18.16 -13.02
CA GLU A 13 0.08 -17.12 -12.55
C GLU A 13 -0.17 -17.32 -11.06
N VAL A 14 -0.09 -16.24 -10.30
CA VAL A 14 -0.45 -16.21 -8.89
C VAL A 14 -1.74 -15.39 -8.75
N ARG A 15 -2.82 -16.08 -8.37
CA ARG A 15 -4.11 -15.48 -8.08
C ARG A 15 -4.27 -15.30 -6.57
N ILE A 16 -4.61 -14.09 -6.15
CA ILE A 16 -4.82 -13.72 -4.76
C ILE A 16 -6.26 -13.22 -4.64
N PRO A 17 -7.18 -14.03 -4.08
CA PRO A 17 -8.54 -13.59 -3.80
C PRO A 17 -8.52 -12.61 -2.63
N LEU A 18 -9.18 -11.47 -2.79
CA LEU A 18 -9.22 -10.37 -1.83
C LEU A 18 -10.65 -10.05 -1.41
N ARG A 19 -10.78 -9.54 -0.19
CA ARG A 19 -11.99 -8.92 0.33
C ARG A 19 -11.67 -7.51 0.83
N THR A 20 -12.53 -6.56 0.51
CA THR A 20 -12.47 -5.22 1.09
C THR A 20 -12.89 -5.26 2.56
N VAL A 21 -12.07 -4.75 3.46
CA VAL A 21 -12.36 -4.65 4.90
C VAL A 21 -13.08 -3.33 5.20
N THR A 22 -12.68 -2.26 4.52
CA THR A 22 -13.28 -0.92 4.62
C THR A 22 -13.77 -0.43 3.26
N PRO A 23 -14.61 0.63 3.21
CA PRO A 23 -15.14 1.14 1.94
C PRO A 23 -14.01 1.49 0.97
N LEU A 24 -14.10 0.99 -0.27
CA LEU A 24 -13.07 1.18 -1.29
C LEU A 24 -13.50 2.26 -2.29
N PHE A 25 -12.90 3.44 -2.15
CA PHE A 25 -13.17 4.60 -3.01
C PHE A 25 -12.22 4.63 -4.21
N LEU A 26 -12.53 3.86 -5.25
CA LEU A 26 -11.85 3.95 -6.54
C LEU A 26 -12.75 4.68 -7.53
N ALA A 27 -12.15 5.45 -8.42
CA ALA A 27 -12.88 6.13 -9.49
C ALA A 27 -12.09 6.04 -10.78
N GLY A 28 -12.82 6.04 -11.89
CA GLY A 28 -12.26 6.02 -13.23
C GLY A 28 -11.85 7.40 -13.72
N ALA A 29 -12.09 7.65 -15.00
CA ALA A 29 -11.87 8.96 -15.61
C ALA A 29 -12.77 10.05 -14.98
N ASP A 30 -13.99 9.67 -14.57
CA ASP A 30 -14.86 10.52 -13.77
C ASP A 30 -14.66 10.21 -12.28
N PRO A 31 -14.11 11.16 -11.48
CA PRO A 31 -14.00 11.03 -10.04
C PRO A 31 -15.34 10.85 -9.32
N ARG A 32 -16.47 11.27 -9.90
CA ARG A 32 -17.81 11.20 -9.28
C ARG A 32 -18.70 10.11 -9.86
N GLY A 33 -18.23 9.41 -10.89
CA GLY A 33 -18.94 8.28 -11.47
C GLY A 33 -18.89 7.03 -10.57
N PRO A 34 -19.57 5.94 -10.99
CA PRO A 34 -19.53 4.65 -10.31
C PRO A 34 -18.10 4.19 -10.04
N ALA A 35 -17.89 3.56 -8.88
CA ALA A 35 -16.57 3.07 -8.52
C ALA A 35 -16.09 2.01 -9.50
N GLU A 36 -14.83 2.06 -9.90
CA GLU A 36 -14.25 1.15 -10.89
C GLU A 36 -12.94 0.57 -10.40
N LEU A 37 -12.85 -0.76 -10.40
CA LEU A 37 -11.63 -1.50 -10.11
C LEU A 37 -10.75 -1.56 -11.37
N ARG A 38 -9.68 -0.77 -11.39
CA ARG A 38 -8.74 -0.71 -12.52
C ARG A 38 -7.40 -1.35 -12.14
N ALA A 39 -6.90 -2.22 -13.02
CA ALA A 39 -5.56 -2.80 -12.88
C ALA A 39 -4.46 -1.72 -12.79
N ALA A 40 -4.64 -0.58 -13.46
CA ALA A 40 -3.73 0.56 -13.38
C ALA A 40 -3.61 1.14 -11.95
N SER A 41 -4.71 1.21 -11.21
CA SER A 41 -4.72 1.71 -9.82
C SER A 41 -3.94 0.77 -8.90
N VAL A 42 -4.15 -0.54 -9.05
CA VAL A 42 -3.41 -1.58 -8.31
C VAL A 42 -1.93 -1.52 -8.69
N ARG A 43 -1.60 -1.45 -9.97
CA ARG A 43 -0.23 -1.32 -10.47
C ARG A 43 0.50 -0.12 -9.89
N GLY A 44 -0.16 1.04 -9.79
CA GLY A 44 0.41 2.23 -9.16
C GLY A 44 0.74 2.02 -7.68
N ALA A 45 -0.16 1.37 -6.93
CA ALA A 45 0.06 1.03 -5.54
C ALA A 45 1.21 0.02 -5.35
N LEU A 46 1.27 -1.02 -6.19
CA LEU A 46 2.36 -2.00 -6.17
C LEU A 46 3.71 -1.35 -6.50
N ARG A 47 3.73 -0.42 -7.46
CA ARG A 47 4.93 0.35 -7.80
C ARG A 47 5.39 1.23 -6.63
N PHE A 48 4.47 1.88 -5.92
CA PHE A 48 4.79 2.61 -4.70
C PHE A 48 5.44 1.71 -3.63
N TRP A 49 4.82 0.56 -3.33
CA TRP A 49 5.34 -0.36 -2.31
C TRP A 49 6.68 -1.00 -2.70
N LEU A 50 6.91 -1.28 -3.99
CA LEU A 50 8.21 -1.71 -4.47
C LEU A 50 9.27 -0.64 -4.20
N ARG A 51 8.99 0.63 -4.51
CA ARG A 51 9.92 1.75 -4.26
C ARG A 51 10.21 1.94 -2.78
N ALA A 52 9.18 1.84 -1.93
CA ALA A 52 9.35 1.97 -0.47
C ALA A 52 10.25 0.84 0.08
N LEU A 53 10.04 -0.40 -0.38
CA LEU A 53 10.88 -1.54 0.01
C LEU A 53 12.32 -1.39 -0.52
N ALA A 54 12.47 -1.13 -1.82
CA ALA A 54 13.77 -1.00 -2.46
C ALA A 54 14.58 0.18 -1.91
N GLY A 55 13.96 1.34 -1.68
CA GLY A 55 14.62 2.49 -1.06
C GLY A 55 15.06 2.22 0.38
N GLY A 56 14.34 1.35 1.10
CA GLY A 56 14.73 0.88 2.43
C GLY A 56 15.82 -0.20 2.44
N CYS A 57 16.17 -0.76 1.28
CA CYS A 57 17.28 -1.69 1.13
C CYS A 57 18.51 -1.02 0.51
N TYR A 58 18.32 -0.24 -0.55
CA TYR A 58 19.39 0.36 -1.35
C TYR A 58 19.76 1.78 -0.91
N GLY A 59 18.93 2.41 -0.10
CA GLY A 59 19.04 3.82 0.25
C GLY A 59 18.43 4.75 -0.80
N THR A 60 18.45 6.05 -0.48
CA THR A 60 17.84 7.10 -1.32
C THR A 60 18.82 8.16 -1.80
N GLY A 61 20.13 7.97 -1.56
CA GLY A 61 21.17 8.73 -2.25
C GLY A 61 21.35 8.25 -3.70
N ASP A 62 22.22 8.90 -4.45
CA ASP A 62 22.35 8.72 -5.91
C ASP A 62 22.51 7.26 -6.35
N ALA A 63 23.47 6.53 -5.74
CA ALA A 63 23.70 5.12 -6.07
C ALA A 63 22.49 4.21 -5.74
N GLY A 64 21.78 4.49 -4.65
CA GLY A 64 20.58 3.76 -4.24
C GLY A 64 19.39 4.05 -5.16
N LEU A 65 19.23 5.32 -5.55
CA LEU A 65 18.21 5.75 -6.52
C LEU A 65 18.42 5.10 -7.89
N ASP A 66 19.66 4.97 -8.36
CA ASP A 66 19.93 4.33 -9.64
C ASP A 66 19.61 2.84 -9.61
N ARG A 67 19.95 2.13 -8.53
CA ARG A 67 19.55 0.73 -8.33
C ARG A 67 18.02 0.58 -8.26
N LEU A 68 17.35 1.46 -7.52
CA LEU A 68 15.89 1.46 -7.41
C LEU A 68 15.24 1.71 -8.77
N ARG A 69 15.71 2.69 -9.55
CA ARG A 69 15.19 3.00 -10.89
C ARG A 69 15.37 1.83 -11.85
N LYS A 70 16.55 1.18 -11.83
CA LYS A 70 16.82 -0.04 -12.60
C LYS A 70 15.83 -1.14 -12.23
N LEU A 71 15.67 -1.46 -10.94
CA LEU A 71 14.72 -2.47 -10.46
C LEU A 71 13.28 -2.13 -10.85
N GLU A 72 12.82 -0.93 -10.56
CA GLU A 72 11.47 -0.44 -10.84
C GLU A 72 11.14 -0.55 -12.34
N THR A 73 12.09 -0.16 -13.19
CA THR A 73 11.96 -0.22 -14.64
C THR A 73 11.99 -1.66 -15.14
N SER A 74 12.84 -2.52 -14.59
CA SER A 74 12.86 -3.94 -14.95
C SER A 74 11.57 -4.66 -14.57
N VAL A 75 10.89 -4.24 -13.50
CA VAL A 75 9.61 -4.84 -13.06
C VAL A 75 8.42 -4.26 -13.83
N PHE A 76 8.30 -2.93 -13.85
CA PHE A 76 7.12 -2.21 -14.35
C PHE A 76 7.32 -1.54 -15.72
N GLY A 77 8.49 -1.63 -16.34
CA GLY A 77 8.80 -0.91 -17.58
C GLY A 77 8.90 0.61 -17.41
N ALA A 78 9.31 1.29 -18.47
CA ALA A 78 9.37 2.75 -18.56
C ALA A 78 8.58 3.24 -19.79
N ALA A 79 8.21 4.53 -19.79
CA ALA A 79 7.52 5.16 -20.92
C ALA A 79 8.53 5.95 -21.78
N GLY A 80 8.68 5.57 -23.06
CA GLY A 80 9.24 6.42 -24.12
C GLY A 80 10.67 6.12 -24.60
N GLY A 81 10.86 6.22 -25.94
CA GLY A 81 12.13 6.54 -26.62
C GLY A 81 12.80 5.41 -27.41
N GLU A 82 13.42 5.75 -28.56
CA GLU A 82 14.04 4.90 -29.61
C GLU A 82 14.94 3.73 -29.15
N ASN A 83 15.37 3.73 -27.88
CA ASN A 83 16.16 2.66 -27.25
C ASN A 83 15.33 1.70 -26.38
N GLY A 84 13.99 1.78 -26.44
CA GLY A 84 13.06 0.71 -26.10
C GLY A 84 13.27 0.07 -24.73
N VAL A 85 13.23 0.84 -23.64
CA VAL A 85 13.14 0.20 -22.32
C VAL A 85 11.74 -0.39 -22.18
N GLY A 86 11.66 -1.70 -22.36
CA GLY A 86 10.48 -2.44 -22.78
C GLY A 86 9.28 -2.46 -21.83
N ALA A 87 8.20 -3.08 -22.31
CA ALA A 87 6.97 -3.28 -21.57
C ALA A 87 7.20 -4.04 -20.23
N SER A 88 6.36 -3.75 -19.24
CA SER A 88 6.31 -4.42 -17.93
C SER A 88 6.56 -5.92 -17.96
N LYS A 89 7.53 -6.45 -17.20
CA LYS A 89 7.74 -7.91 -17.09
C LYS A 89 6.60 -8.64 -16.36
N VAL A 90 5.77 -7.90 -15.61
CA VAL A 90 4.60 -8.45 -14.91
C VAL A 90 3.30 -7.86 -15.45
N VAL A 91 2.30 -8.72 -15.66
CA VAL A 91 0.91 -8.38 -15.98
C VAL A 91 0.08 -8.42 -14.70
N VAL A 92 -0.69 -7.36 -14.47
CA VAL A 92 -1.66 -7.26 -13.37
C VAL A 92 -3.04 -7.30 -13.99
N SER A 93 -3.85 -8.27 -13.62
CA SER A 93 -5.26 -8.38 -14.01
C SER A 93 -6.15 -8.44 -12.78
N LEU A 94 -7.38 -7.95 -12.93
CA LEU A 94 -8.41 -8.02 -11.91
C LEU A 94 -9.55 -8.87 -12.44
N SER A 95 -10.06 -9.78 -11.62
CA SER A 95 -11.22 -10.60 -11.94
C SER A 95 -12.19 -10.68 -10.77
N GLY A 96 -13.37 -11.23 -11.03
CA GLY A 96 -14.44 -11.37 -10.04
C GLY A 96 -15.58 -10.38 -10.25
N LYS A 97 -16.77 -10.76 -9.78
CA LYS A 97 -17.93 -9.89 -9.75
C LYS A 97 -17.86 -9.06 -8.49
N ALA A 98 -17.16 -7.93 -8.55
CA ALA A 98 -17.25 -6.94 -7.49
C ALA A 98 -18.73 -6.54 -7.32
N ALA A 99 -19.17 -6.37 -6.07
CA ALA A 99 -20.51 -5.91 -5.76
C ALA A 99 -20.78 -4.56 -6.47
N GLU A 100 -22.05 -4.28 -6.76
CA GLU A 100 -22.41 -3.02 -7.40
C GLU A 100 -21.91 -1.83 -6.55
N PRO A 101 -21.17 -0.89 -7.17
CA PRO A 101 -20.80 0.35 -6.53
C PRO A 101 -22.01 1.08 -5.97
N ARG A 102 -21.82 1.78 -4.87
CA ARG A 102 -22.87 2.64 -4.29
C ARG A 102 -22.31 3.99 -3.87
N GLU A 103 -23.17 4.99 -3.88
CA GLU A 103 -22.85 6.29 -3.32
C GLU A 103 -22.55 6.20 -1.83
N TRP A 104 -21.52 6.93 -1.41
CA TRP A 104 -21.19 7.06 -0.01
C TRP A 104 -22.22 7.90 0.74
N ARG A 105 -22.69 7.35 1.86
CA ARG A 105 -23.58 8.06 2.77
C ARG A 105 -22.90 8.20 4.13
N PRO A 106 -22.71 9.42 4.64
CA PRO A 106 -22.26 9.66 6.00
C PRO A 106 -23.12 8.90 7.01
N PHE A 107 -22.49 8.45 8.10
CA PHE A 107 -23.17 7.71 9.15
C PHE A 107 -24.11 8.63 9.95
N GLN A 108 -23.78 9.92 10.09
CA GLN A 108 -24.59 10.89 10.80
C GLN A 108 -25.31 11.87 9.88
N ARG A 109 -26.65 11.75 9.81
CA ARG A 109 -27.59 12.85 9.54
C ARG A 109 -28.87 12.77 10.37
N SER A 110 -28.79 12.24 11.60
CA SER A 110 -29.89 12.30 12.56
C SER A 110 -29.48 13.18 13.74
N ARG A 111 -29.85 14.46 13.71
CA ARG A 111 -29.80 15.40 14.86
C ARG A 111 -30.67 14.97 16.06
N LYS A 112 -31.22 13.74 16.07
CA LYS A 112 -32.35 13.36 16.94
C LYS A 112 -32.07 12.25 17.97
N GLN A 113 -30.84 11.74 18.12
CA GLN A 113 -30.56 10.79 19.21
C GLN A 113 -29.68 11.39 20.29
N ARG A 114 -30.30 12.18 21.17
CA ARG A 114 -29.76 12.47 22.51
C ARG A 114 -29.72 11.16 23.30
N GLY A 115 -28.51 10.70 23.67
CA GLY A 115 -28.33 9.72 24.75
C GLY A 115 -27.43 8.51 24.47
N GLY A 116 -26.90 8.35 23.26
CA GLY A 116 -25.93 7.28 22.93
C GLY A 116 -24.57 7.83 22.53
N VAL A 117 -23.50 7.03 22.66
CA VAL A 117 -22.22 7.28 21.98
C VAL A 117 -22.53 7.30 20.48
N GLU A 118 -22.53 8.50 19.92
CA GLU A 118 -23.02 8.77 18.57
C GLU A 118 -22.02 8.19 17.54
N VAL A 119 -22.22 6.92 17.16
CA VAL A 119 -21.40 6.25 16.15
C VAL A 119 -21.51 7.00 14.83
N GLY A 120 -20.38 7.35 14.24
CA GLY A 120 -20.29 7.97 12.91
C GLY A 120 -19.57 9.30 12.88
N ALA A 121 -19.44 10.02 14.00
CA ALA A 121 -18.76 11.32 14.02
C ALA A 121 -17.27 11.21 13.62
N GLY A 122 -16.59 10.17 14.11
CA GLY A 122 -15.21 9.86 13.76
C GLY A 122 -15.09 9.39 12.31
N ILE A 123 -15.94 8.47 11.87
CA ILE A 123 -15.94 7.98 10.47
C ILE A 123 -16.20 9.13 9.48
N ASP A 124 -17.22 9.95 9.74
CA ASP A 124 -17.56 11.10 8.90
C ASP A 124 -16.44 12.14 8.91
N TYR A 125 -15.70 12.27 10.00
CA TYR A 125 -14.49 13.10 10.03
C TYR A 125 -13.36 12.57 9.15
N LEU A 126 -13.16 11.25 9.08
CA LEU A 126 -12.15 10.63 8.20
C LEU A 126 -12.56 10.74 6.72
N TYR A 127 -13.84 10.55 6.43
CA TYR A 127 -14.39 10.45 5.09
C TYR A 127 -15.18 11.69 4.65
N TRP A 128 -14.97 12.83 5.30
CA TRP A 128 -15.72 14.07 5.06
C TRP A 128 -15.78 14.48 3.58
N SER A 129 -14.69 14.28 2.84
CA SER A 129 -14.61 14.65 1.41
C SER A 129 -15.23 13.63 0.48
N MET A 130 -15.66 12.48 0.99
CA MET A 130 -16.37 11.47 0.21
C MET A 130 -17.88 11.73 0.22
N ALA A 131 -18.37 12.52 1.18
CA ALA A 131 -19.76 12.93 1.28
C ALA A 131 -20.15 13.96 0.21
N ALA A 132 -21.44 14.02 -0.11
CA ALA A 132 -21.99 15.09 -0.93
C ALA A 132 -21.86 16.44 -0.23
N THR A 133 -21.52 17.47 -0.99
CA THR A 133 -21.52 18.87 -0.57
C THR A 133 -22.57 19.65 -1.38
N SER A 134 -22.75 20.94 -1.09
CA SER A 134 -23.59 21.80 -1.94
C SER A 134 -23.05 21.96 -3.37
N LYS A 135 -21.76 21.69 -3.60
CA LYS A 135 -21.09 21.88 -4.88
C LYS A 135 -20.85 20.58 -5.65
N GLU A 136 -20.80 19.45 -4.95
CA GLU A 136 -20.35 18.20 -5.56
C GLU A 136 -21.11 16.99 -5.00
N ALA A 137 -21.47 16.04 -5.87
CA ALA A 137 -22.13 14.78 -5.50
C ALA A 137 -21.24 13.89 -4.62
N ALA A 138 -21.84 12.93 -3.90
CA ALA A 138 -21.06 11.97 -3.11
C ALA A 138 -20.12 11.14 -4.01
N ARG A 139 -19.00 10.69 -3.43
CA ARG A 139 -18.12 9.71 -4.08
C ARG A 139 -18.79 8.34 -4.04
N TRP A 140 -18.57 7.54 -5.09
CA TRP A 140 -18.96 6.14 -5.11
C TRP A 140 -17.89 5.27 -4.47
N CYS A 141 -18.31 4.12 -3.93
CA CYS A 141 -17.42 3.14 -3.34
C CYS A 141 -17.93 1.72 -3.53
N PHE A 142 -17.00 0.75 -3.49
CA PHE A 142 -17.37 -0.62 -3.19
C PHE A 142 -17.57 -0.78 -1.69
N ALA A 143 -18.65 -1.48 -1.33
CA ALA A 143 -18.98 -1.77 0.06
C ALA A 143 -17.93 -2.69 0.71
N PRO A 144 -17.67 -2.55 2.03
CA PRO A 144 -16.97 -3.58 2.79
C PRO A 144 -17.57 -4.96 2.53
N GLY A 145 -16.72 -5.98 2.43
CA GLY A 145 -17.11 -7.35 2.07
C GLY A 145 -17.10 -7.63 0.56
N THR A 146 -16.86 -6.63 -0.30
CA THR A 146 -16.70 -6.86 -1.75
C THR A 146 -15.49 -7.74 -2.00
N VAL A 147 -15.68 -8.81 -2.79
CA VAL A 147 -14.64 -9.78 -3.16
C VAL A 147 -14.23 -9.59 -4.62
N PHE A 148 -12.93 -9.66 -4.88
CA PHE A 148 -12.34 -9.66 -6.22
C PHE A 148 -10.97 -10.32 -6.16
N ASP A 149 -10.42 -10.70 -7.31
CA ASP A 149 -9.07 -11.29 -7.38
C ASP A 149 -8.08 -10.31 -7.98
N ILE A 150 -6.85 -10.36 -7.47
CA ILE A 150 -5.67 -9.87 -8.17
C ILE A 150 -4.94 -11.08 -8.76
N SER A 151 -4.75 -11.08 -10.07
CA SER A 151 -3.93 -12.06 -10.78
C SER A 151 -2.63 -11.40 -11.23
N LEU A 152 -1.51 -12.05 -10.90
CA LEU A 152 -0.15 -11.61 -11.21
C LEU A 152 0.55 -12.68 -12.03
N SER A 153 1.03 -12.32 -13.21
CA SER A 153 1.74 -13.25 -14.10
C SER A 153 2.92 -12.59 -14.81
N PRO A 154 3.99 -13.34 -15.14
CA PRO A 154 5.00 -12.93 -16.09
C PRO A 154 4.35 -12.55 -17.43
N ARG A 155 4.85 -11.48 -18.06
CA ARG A 155 4.43 -11.08 -19.41
C ARG A 155 4.88 -12.11 -20.43
N TYR A 156 6.13 -12.57 -20.35
CA TYR A 156 6.65 -13.59 -21.23
C TYR A 156 6.73 -14.92 -20.51
N ARG A 157 6.32 -15.99 -21.20
CA ARG A 157 6.31 -17.36 -20.67
C ARG A 157 7.68 -18.05 -20.79
N ARG A 158 8.75 -17.32 -21.09
CA ARG A 158 10.09 -17.88 -21.32
C ARG A 158 10.80 -18.10 -19.99
N TYR A 159 10.96 -19.38 -19.64
CA TYR A 159 11.83 -19.83 -18.55
C TYR A 159 13.28 -20.09 -19.00
N ASP A 160 13.58 -19.91 -20.29
CA ASP A 160 14.85 -20.40 -20.84
C ASP A 160 16.01 -19.46 -20.55
N ARG A 161 16.80 -19.85 -19.55
CA ARG A 161 18.18 -19.41 -19.35
C ARG A 161 19.09 -19.69 -20.57
N GLU A 162 18.67 -20.56 -21.50
CA GLU A 162 19.52 -20.98 -22.64
C GLU A 162 19.60 -19.99 -23.81
N HIS A 163 18.70 -19.01 -23.92
CA HIS A 163 18.77 -17.96 -24.95
C HIS A 163 19.33 -16.62 -24.41
N LEU A 164 20.04 -16.65 -23.28
CA LEU A 164 20.71 -15.50 -22.64
C LEU A 164 22.02 -15.12 -23.36
N GLY A 165 21.96 -14.91 -24.68
CA GLY A 165 23.04 -14.25 -25.41
C GLY A 165 23.12 -12.76 -25.04
N ASN A 166 24.28 -12.31 -24.56
CA ASN A 166 24.67 -10.92 -24.29
C ASN A 166 23.66 -10.07 -23.49
N ARG A 167 23.41 -10.41 -22.22
CA ARG A 167 22.80 -9.48 -21.25
C ARG A 167 23.80 -9.13 -20.16
N SER A 168 23.79 -7.86 -19.75
CA SER A 168 24.54 -7.37 -18.59
C SER A 168 24.10 -8.12 -17.32
N ASP A 169 25.03 -8.39 -16.41
CA ASP A 169 24.80 -9.07 -15.12
C ASP A 169 23.67 -8.43 -14.25
N ASP A 170 23.26 -7.21 -14.57
CA ASP A 170 22.21 -6.43 -13.88
C ASP A 170 20.75 -6.79 -14.26
N GLU A 171 20.49 -7.64 -15.25
CA GLU A 171 19.11 -7.87 -15.74
C GLU A 171 18.36 -9.00 -15.02
N ILE A 172 17.27 -8.65 -14.32
CA ILE A 172 16.41 -9.63 -13.62
C ILE A 172 15.52 -10.42 -14.59
N THR A 173 15.19 -11.67 -14.24
CA THR A 173 14.25 -12.50 -15.02
C THR A 173 12.79 -12.07 -14.80
N ASP A 174 11.87 -12.47 -15.68
CA ASP A 174 10.43 -12.26 -15.45
C ASP A 174 9.94 -12.96 -14.17
N SER A 175 10.61 -14.06 -13.80
CA SER A 175 10.36 -14.78 -12.55
C SER A 175 10.76 -13.94 -11.32
N ASP A 176 11.94 -13.31 -11.35
CA ASP A 176 12.40 -12.43 -10.27
C ASP A 176 11.48 -11.20 -10.18
N ALA A 177 11.09 -10.65 -11.32
CA ALA A 177 10.14 -9.54 -11.38
C ALA A 177 8.79 -9.89 -10.72
N LEU A 178 8.26 -11.09 -10.95
CA LEU A 178 7.04 -11.55 -10.27
C LEU A 178 7.25 -11.68 -8.76
N ASP A 179 8.40 -12.17 -8.30
CA ASP A 179 8.71 -12.28 -6.87
C ASP A 179 8.76 -10.89 -6.20
N HIS A 180 9.30 -9.88 -6.88
CA HIS A 180 9.28 -8.49 -6.40
C HIS A 180 7.85 -7.92 -6.32
N VAL A 181 7.00 -8.18 -7.32
CA VAL A 181 5.60 -7.74 -7.29
C VAL A 181 4.81 -8.44 -6.19
N LEU A 182 5.08 -9.72 -5.92
CA LEU A 182 4.44 -10.44 -4.83
C LEU A 182 4.82 -9.88 -3.45
N ARG A 183 6.09 -9.50 -3.24
CA ARG A 183 6.53 -8.77 -2.02
C ARG A 183 5.82 -7.42 -1.87
N ALA A 184 5.71 -6.67 -2.97
CA ALA A 184 4.96 -5.40 -2.99
C ALA A 184 3.46 -5.61 -2.73
N THR A 185 2.90 -6.73 -3.18
CA THR A 185 1.49 -7.09 -2.94
C THR A 185 1.24 -7.44 -1.49
N TRP A 186 2.16 -8.17 -0.85
CA TRP A 186 2.12 -8.43 0.58
C TRP A 186 2.13 -7.11 1.37
N LEU A 187 3.06 -6.19 1.04
CA LEU A 187 3.11 -4.86 1.66
C LEU A 187 1.81 -4.06 1.48
N LEU A 188 1.24 -4.07 0.27
CA LEU A 188 -0.02 -3.41 -0.04
C LEU A 188 -1.17 -3.93 0.83
N ILE A 189 -1.27 -5.24 1.01
CA ILE A 189 -2.38 -5.86 1.75
C ILE A 189 -2.18 -5.72 3.27
N THR A 190 -0.95 -5.90 3.75
CA THR A 190 -0.66 -5.92 5.20
C THR A 190 -0.50 -4.53 5.81
N LEU A 191 0.14 -3.59 5.08
CA LEU A 191 0.47 -2.25 5.60
C LEU A 191 -0.24 -1.13 4.83
N GLY A 192 -0.76 -1.44 3.65
CA GLY A 192 -1.36 -0.47 2.75
C GLY A 192 -2.88 -0.55 2.70
N SER A 193 -3.40 0.09 1.67
CA SER A 193 -4.81 0.16 1.31
C SER A 193 -4.89 0.71 -0.12
N LEU A 194 -6.06 0.63 -0.76
CA LEU A 194 -6.29 1.14 -2.12
C LEU A 194 -7.28 2.31 -2.15
N GLY A 195 -7.05 3.26 -3.05
CA GLY A 195 -8.01 4.30 -3.41
C GLY A 195 -7.98 5.56 -2.54
N ALA A 196 -9.01 6.38 -2.66
CA ALA A 196 -9.10 7.64 -1.94
C ALA A 196 -9.23 7.39 -0.43
N ARG A 197 -8.62 8.27 0.38
CA ARG A 197 -8.62 8.16 1.85
C ARG A 197 -7.96 6.88 2.40
N GLN A 198 -7.12 6.21 1.59
CA GLN A 198 -6.37 5.02 2.03
C GLN A 198 -5.45 5.24 3.24
N ARG A 199 -4.95 6.47 3.44
CA ARG A 199 -4.20 6.89 4.65
C ARG A 199 -5.09 7.29 5.83
N ARG A 200 -6.39 7.05 5.72
CA ARG A 200 -7.44 7.43 6.68
C ARG A 200 -8.44 6.28 6.82
N THR A 201 -7.93 5.05 6.93
CA THR A 201 -8.68 3.80 7.12
C THR A 201 -9.53 3.29 5.96
N ALA A 202 -9.66 4.00 4.83
CA ALA A 202 -10.43 3.48 3.69
C ALA A 202 -9.65 2.46 2.86
N GLY A 203 -10.35 1.61 2.11
CA GLY A 203 -9.77 0.72 1.11
C GLY A 203 -8.79 -0.34 1.63
N SER A 204 -8.88 -0.70 2.91
CA SER A 204 -8.10 -1.81 3.48
C SER A 204 -8.57 -3.14 2.91
N LEU A 205 -7.63 -4.06 2.70
CA LEU A 205 -7.85 -5.32 2.00
C LEU A 205 -7.45 -6.49 2.91
N GLU A 206 -8.13 -7.60 2.73
CA GLU A 206 -7.82 -8.88 3.37
C GLU A 206 -7.64 -9.92 2.27
N ALA A 207 -6.53 -10.67 2.30
CA ALA A 207 -6.39 -11.83 1.44
C ALA A 207 -7.20 -13.01 2.00
N LEU A 208 -7.91 -13.71 1.12
CA LEU A 208 -8.69 -14.90 1.46
C LEU A 208 -7.84 -16.19 1.36
N ILE A 209 -6.53 -16.03 1.34
CA ILE A 209 -5.53 -17.10 1.34
C ILE A 209 -4.50 -16.83 2.44
N GLY A 210 -3.93 -17.90 3.00
CA GLY A 210 -2.83 -17.79 3.95
C GLY A 210 -1.50 -17.60 3.24
N LYS A 211 -1.06 -18.60 2.48
CA LYS A 211 0.26 -18.61 1.84
C LYS A 211 0.15 -18.68 0.33
N ILE A 212 1.19 -18.22 -0.35
CA ILE A 212 1.39 -18.41 -1.79
C ILE A 212 2.52 -19.42 -1.99
N GLU A 213 2.29 -20.47 -2.78
CA GLU A 213 3.28 -21.55 -3.01
C GLU A 213 4.64 -21.02 -3.50
N ARG A 214 4.61 -19.98 -4.33
CA ARG A 214 5.78 -19.34 -4.92
C ARG A 214 6.66 -18.61 -3.90
N LEU A 215 6.06 -18.07 -2.84
CA LEU A 215 6.75 -17.41 -1.73
C LEU A 215 6.21 -18.01 -0.41
N PRO A 216 6.58 -19.25 -0.07
CA PRO A 216 5.94 -20.00 1.02
C PRO A 216 6.21 -19.41 2.41
N ASN A 217 7.21 -18.52 2.50
CA ASN A 217 7.55 -17.79 3.71
C ASN A 217 6.67 -16.56 3.93
N LEU A 218 5.93 -16.12 2.90
CA LEU A 218 4.96 -15.03 3.02
C LEU A 218 3.58 -15.56 3.37
N ASN A 219 3.05 -15.02 4.46
CA ASN A 219 1.72 -15.32 4.98
C ASN A 219 0.89 -14.04 5.01
N PHE A 220 -0.28 -14.06 4.40
CA PHE A 220 -1.23 -12.95 4.42
C PHE A 220 -2.18 -13.02 5.61
N SER A 221 -2.26 -14.16 6.30
CA SER A 221 -3.05 -14.31 7.52
C SER A 221 -2.29 -13.81 8.74
N LEU A 222 -2.86 -12.83 9.43
CA LEU A 222 -2.32 -12.34 10.70
C LEU A 222 -2.82 -13.19 11.88
N PRO A 223 -1.97 -13.46 12.88
CA PRO A 223 -2.39 -13.98 14.17
C PRO A 223 -3.50 -13.14 14.80
N SER A 224 -4.36 -13.77 15.60
CA SER A 224 -5.48 -13.09 16.24
C SER A 224 -5.07 -12.25 17.46
N ASP A 225 -3.95 -12.61 18.10
CA ASP A 225 -3.32 -11.84 19.15
C ASP A 225 -2.54 -10.64 18.57
N VAL A 226 -2.66 -9.50 19.23
CA VAL A 226 -2.12 -8.21 18.76
C VAL A 226 -0.59 -8.21 18.79
N ARG A 227 0.01 -8.80 19.82
CA ARG A 227 1.47 -8.85 19.97
C ARG A 227 2.05 -9.86 18.99
N GLU A 228 1.44 -11.03 18.86
CA GLU A 228 1.83 -12.02 17.86
C GLU A 228 1.71 -11.46 16.44
N ALA A 229 0.65 -10.71 16.14
CA ALA A 229 0.51 -10.04 14.84
C ALA A 229 1.64 -9.04 14.59
N ALA A 230 2.02 -8.23 15.59
CA ALA A 230 3.14 -7.30 15.46
C ALA A 230 4.48 -8.02 15.21
N VAL A 231 4.78 -9.07 15.98
CA VAL A 231 5.98 -9.90 15.79
C VAL A 231 5.98 -10.56 14.42
N HIS A 232 4.84 -11.09 14.00
CA HIS A 232 4.66 -11.74 12.71
C HIS A 232 4.91 -10.78 11.53
N ILE A 233 4.37 -9.56 11.59
CA ILE A 233 4.61 -8.51 10.60
C ILE A 233 6.11 -8.17 10.54
N GLY A 234 6.76 -7.97 11.69
CA GLY A 234 8.21 -7.68 11.76
C GLY A 234 9.09 -8.78 11.18
N ALA A 235 8.76 -10.05 11.46
CA ALA A 235 9.46 -11.20 10.91
C ALA A 235 9.33 -11.27 9.39
N GLN A 236 8.11 -11.08 8.85
CA GLN A 236 7.90 -11.06 7.40
C GLN A 236 8.54 -9.86 6.72
N LEU A 237 8.55 -8.69 7.36
CA LEU A 237 9.27 -7.52 6.87
C LEU A 237 10.78 -7.79 6.73
N SER A 238 11.36 -8.46 7.71
CA SER A 238 12.76 -8.87 7.67
C SER A 238 13.02 -9.82 6.50
N GLN A 239 12.15 -10.81 6.29
CA GLN A 239 12.26 -11.77 5.17
C GLN A 239 12.08 -11.11 3.80
N ILE A 240 11.13 -10.18 3.65
CA ILE A 240 10.93 -9.52 2.35
C ILE A 240 12.13 -8.64 1.98
N ARG A 241 12.78 -8.00 2.97
CA ARG A 241 13.98 -7.19 2.79
C ARG A 241 15.19 -8.05 2.39
N HIS A 242 15.42 -9.17 3.08
CA HIS A 242 16.53 -10.08 2.76
C HIS A 242 16.47 -10.59 1.32
N GLY A 243 15.26 -10.90 0.82
CA GLY A 243 15.12 -11.37 -0.57
C GLY A 243 15.17 -10.28 -1.65
N LEU A 244 15.48 -9.02 -1.31
CA LEU A 244 15.79 -7.96 -2.28
C LEU A 244 17.31 -7.75 -2.49
N ASP A 245 18.11 -8.69 -1.96
CA ASP A 245 19.57 -8.71 -1.96
C ASP A 245 20.21 -7.60 -1.11
N SER A 246 20.24 -7.83 0.20
CA SER A 246 20.72 -6.93 1.25
C SER A 246 22.24 -7.03 1.47
N GLN A 247 23.06 -6.99 0.42
CA GLN A 247 24.52 -7.05 0.54
C GLN A 247 25.16 -5.79 1.18
N ALA A 248 24.36 -4.77 1.50
CA ALA A 248 24.67 -3.83 2.56
C ALA A 248 23.33 -3.29 3.07
N GLU A 249 22.97 -3.53 4.34
CA GLU A 249 21.99 -2.64 4.95
C GLU A 249 22.52 -1.22 4.80
N PHE A 250 21.77 -0.37 4.12
CA PHE A 250 22.09 1.05 4.02
C PHE A 250 22.03 1.66 5.42
N GLN A 251 23.17 1.67 6.11
CA GLN A 251 23.36 2.31 7.39
C GLN A 251 23.71 3.77 7.12
N THR A 252 22.70 4.59 6.85
CA THR A 252 22.86 6.04 6.85
C THR A 252 22.23 6.64 8.09
N THR A 253 22.80 7.74 8.55
CA THR A 253 22.17 8.68 9.48
C THR A 253 21.34 9.74 8.75
N GLU A 254 21.42 9.82 7.43
CA GLU A 254 20.70 10.81 6.62
C GLU A 254 19.23 10.44 6.42
N LEU A 255 18.36 11.45 6.53
CA LEU A 255 16.94 11.25 6.31
C LEU A 255 16.66 10.86 4.85
N PRO A 256 15.89 9.78 4.59
CA PRO A 256 15.52 9.39 3.24
C PRO A 256 14.80 10.49 2.46
N LEU A 257 15.04 10.55 1.14
CA LEU A 257 14.41 11.54 0.25
C LEU A 257 12.89 11.31 0.04
N PHE A 258 12.40 10.10 0.32
CA PHE A 258 11.00 9.70 0.21
C PHE A 258 10.68 8.58 1.22
N GLU A 259 9.42 8.16 1.31
CA GLU A 259 8.98 7.11 2.25
C GLU A 259 9.62 5.75 1.93
N VAL A 260 10.26 5.14 2.93
CA VAL A 260 10.95 3.85 2.80
C VAL A 260 10.59 2.89 3.93
N ILE A 261 10.69 1.58 3.66
CA ILE A 261 10.56 0.53 4.66
C ILE A 261 11.93 0.18 5.22
N HIS A 262 12.33 0.92 6.25
CA HIS A 262 13.61 0.74 6.94
C HIS A 262 13.41 0.83 8.46
N PRO A 263 14.01 -0.05 9.28
CA PRO A 263 13.80 -0.06 10.73
C PRO A 263 14.10 1.26 11.45
N ALA A 264 15.03 2.07 10.92
CA ALA A 264 15.37 3.38 11.50
C ALA A 264 14.44 4.53 11.07
N PHE A 265 13.66 4.36 9.99
CA PHE A 265 12.89 5.46 9.37
C PHE A 265 11.39 5.18 9.26
N CYS A 266 10.96 3.93 9.42
CA CYS A 266 9.56 3.52 9.36
C CYS A 266 9.20 2.69 10.59
N HIS A 267 8.29 3.24 11.39
CA HIS A 267 7.73 2.55 12.56
C HIS A 267 6.32 2.08 12.26
N ILE A 268 6.02 0.83 12.64
CA ILE A 268 4.73 0.19 12.41
C ILE A 268 4.19 -0.26 13.77
N TRP A 269 2.96 0.14 14.07
CA TRP A 269 2.29 -0.21 15.32
C TRP A 269 1.03 -1.01 15.03
N VAL A 270 0.86 -2.12 15.75
CA VAL A 270 -0.41 -2.86 15.81
C VAL A 270 -1.11 -2.45 17.08
N LEU A 271 -2.18 -1.66 16.94
CA LEU A 271 -2.78 -0.92 18.06
C LEU A 271 -3.81 -1.72 18.86
N GLY A 272 -4.46 -2.71 18.24
CA GLY A 272 -5.54 -3.44 18.88
C GLY A 272 -6.37 -4.26 17.92
N LYS A 273 -7.47 -4.80 18.46
CA LYS A 273 -8.49 -5.54 17.73
C LYS A 273 -9.85 -4.91 18.00
N TRP A 274 -10.64 -4.76 16.96
CA TRP A 274 -12.01 -4.24 17.03
C TRP A 274 -12.98 -5.30 16.52
N ARG A 275 -14.26 -5.19 16.90
CA ARG A 275 -15.29 -6.14 16.45
C ARG A 275 -15.68 -5.89 14.99
N SER A 276 -15.51 -4.66 14.54
CA SER A 276 -15.84 -4.23 13.19
C SER A 276 -14.88 -3.13 12.74
N TRP A 277 -14.79 -2.93 11.43
CA TRP A 277 -14.00 -1.83 10.89
C TRP A 277 -14.58 -0.46 11.28
N GLN A 278 -15.91 -0.38 11.49
CA GLN A 278 -16.59 0.84 11.90
C GLN A 278 -16.11 1.29 13.27
N GLU A 279 -16.04 0.39 14.24
CA GLU A 279 -15.51 0.70 15.59
C GLU A 279 -14.07 1.23 15.50
N ALA A 280 -13.21 0.57 14.71
CA ALA A 280 -11.83 1.00 14.52
C ALA A 280 -11.74 2.39 13.88
N ALA A 281 -12.47 2.62 12.78
CA ALA A 281 -12.47 3.90 12.07
C ALA A 281 -13.08 5.03 12.92
N GLU A 282 -14.13 4.74 13.69
CA GLU A 282 -14.74 5.69 14.61
C GLU A 282 -13.75 6.14 15.70
N GLU A 283 -13.06 5.19 16.34
CA GLU A 283 -12.05 5.49 17.34
C GLU A 283 -10.90 6.32 16.77
N MET A 284 -10.37 5.92 15.61
CA MET A 284 -9.27 6.66 14.95
C MET A 284 -9.71 8.05 14.50
N GLY A 285 -10.92 8.19 13.97
CA GLY A 285 -11.49 9.47 13.56
C GLY A 285 -11.67 10.42 14.74
N ASN A 286 -12.19 9.93 15.87
CA ASN A 286 -12.37 10.70 17.10
C ASN A 286 -11.03 11.13 17.70
N LYS A 287 -10.03 10.23 17.73
CA LYS A 287 -8.66 10.55 18.17
C LYS A 287 -8.04 11.65 17.29
N LEU A 288 -8.13 11.52 15.97
CA LEU A 288 -7.60 12.51 15.03
C LEU A 288 -8.32 13.86 15.15
N GLN A 289 -9.64 13.85 15.27
CA GLN A 289 -10.44 15.05 15.43
C GLN A 289 -10.08 15.77 16.73
N SER A 290 -10.00 15.04 17.85
CA SER A 290 -9.60 15.56 19.16
C SER A 290 -8.18 16.15 19.13
N TYR A 291 -7.23 15.43 18.54
CA TYR A 291 -5.86 15.90 18.35
C TYR A 291 -5.82 17.24 17.60
N ARG A 292 -6.57 17.36 16.50
CA ARG A 292 -6.61 18.59 15.69
C ARG A 292 -7.32 19.74 16.41
N ARG A 293 -8.38 19.48 17.17
CA ARG A 293 -9.10 20.52 17.93
C ARG A 293 -8.25 21.11 19.05
N ARG A 294 -7.47 20.28 19.75
CA ARG A 294 -6.67 20.69 20.92
C ARG A 294 -5.36 21.38 20.58
N ARG A 295 -4.94 21.40 19.31
CA ARG A 295 -3.66 21.98 18.88
C ARG A 295 -3.85 23.17 17.95
N PRO A 296 -3.02 24.22 18.08
CA PRO A 296 -2.93 25.30 17.10
C PRO A 296 -2.61 24.76 15.70
N ILE A 297 -2.93 25.53 14.66
CA ILE A 297 -2.79 25.08 13.27
C ILE A 297 -1.34 24.70 12.92
N HIS A 298 -0.36 25.40 13.52
CA HIS A 298 1.07 25.18 13.36
C HIS A 298 1.61 23.96 14.11
N ASP A 299 0.78 23.21 14.83
CA ASP A 299 1.15 21.96 15.49
C ASP A 299 0.43 20.74 14.87
N ARG A 300 -0.39 20.95 13.83
CA ARG A 300 -1.21 19.90 13.19
C ARG A 300 -0.52 19.15 12.05
N TRP A 301 0.75 19.46 11.79
CA TRP A 301 1.51 18.99 10.62
C TRP A 301 1.67 17.47 10.53
N ILE A 302 1.76 16.78 11.68
CA ILE A 302 1.92 15.31 11.78
C ILE A 302 0.77 14.55 11.09
N PHE A 303 -0.40 15.16 10.94
CA PHE A 303 -1.54 14.50 10.30
C PHE A 303 -2.06 15.24 9.07
N GLY A 304 -1.16 15.75 8.20
CA GLY A 304 -1.49 15.96 6.79
C GLY A 304 -2.62 16.95 6.52
N LEU A 305 -2.58 18.12 7.15
CA LEU A 305 -3.32 19.28 6.66
C LEU A 305 -2.40 20.02 5.67
N PRO A 306 -2.69 20.01 4.36
CA PRO A 306 -1.91 20.80 3.41
C PRO A 306 -2.29 22.26 3.62
N ILE A 307 -1.54 22.96 4.48
CA ILE A 307 -1.72 24.39 4.72
C ILE A 307 -0.68 25.11 3.85
N PRO A 308 -1.07 26.12 3.05
CA PRO A 308 -0.13 26.96 2.33
C PRO A 308 0.89 27.54 3.32
N ARG A 309 2.18 27.52 2.93
CA ARG A 309 3.35 27.95 3.72
C ARG A 309 3.02 29.11 4.68
N VAL A 310 2.88 28.80 5.97
CA VAL A 310 2.95 29.80 7.03
C VAL A 310 4.40 29.90 7.46
N SER A 311 5.04 31.05 7.22
CA SER A 311 6.36 31.36 7.76
C SER A 311 6.24 31.52 9.28
N VAL A 312 6.74 30.54 10.04
CA VAL A 312 6.80 30.63 11.50
C VAL A 312 8.19 31.14 11.87
N ALA A 313 8.25 32.35 12.43
CA ALA A 313 9.47 32.84 13.08
C ALA A 313 9.67 32.05 14.37
N LEU A 314 10.80 31.36 14.47
CA LEU A 314 11.22 30.64 15.68
C LEU A 314 11.62 31.67 16.74
N ARG A 315 11.27 31.42 18.02
CA ARG A 315 11.83 32.18 19.13
C ARG A 315 13.29 31.77 19.30
N ASP A 316 14.15 32.77 19.45
CA ASP A 316 15.60 32.67 19.55
C ASP A 316 16.07 31.60 20.55
N GLY A 317 17.05 30.78 20.14
CA GLY A 317 17.95 30.06 21.06
C GLY A 317 18.09 28.55 20.87
N ASP A 318 17.16 27.87 20.19
CA ASP A 318 17.31 26.44 19.90
C ASP A 318 17.94 26.26 18.52
N GLU A 319 19.09 25.56 18.46
CA GLU A 319 19.62 25.03 17.20
C GLU A 319 18.50 24.37 16.41
N GLU A 320 18.55 24.58 15.09
CA GLU A 320 17.51 24.36 14.10
C GLU A 320 17.00 22.89 14.05
N LEU A 321 16.32 22.41 15.09
CA LEU A 321 15.48 21.22 15.05
C LEU A 321 14.29 21.58 14.17
N LYS A 322 14.53 21.50 12.84
CA LYS A 322 13.50 21.45 11.82
C LYS A 322 12.58 20.31 12.21
N ARG A 323 11.51 20.61 12.97
CA ARG A 323 10.43 19.67 13.29
C ARG A 323 9.77 19.29 11.97
N ARG A 324 10.35 18.33 11.26
CA ARG A 324 9.81 17.70 10.06
C ARG A 324 9.01 16.50 10.55
N PRO A 325 7.70 16.65 10.70
CA PRO A 325 6.89 15.52 11.12
C PRO A 325 6.89 14.44 10.04
N ALA A 326 7.01 13.18 10.45
CA ALA A 326 6.83 12.06 9.55
C ALA A 326 5.35 11.94 9.16
N PRO A 327 5.05 11.57 7.90
CA PRO A 327 3.71 11.13 7.52
C PRO A 327 3.28 9.94 8.40
N LEU A 328 2.01 9.94 8.81
CA LEU A 328 1.35 8.83 9.51
C LEU A 328 0.11 8.37 8.74
#